data_AF-A0AAW7PCM8-F1
#
_entry.id   AF-A0AAW7PCM8-F1
#
_cell.length_a   1.000
_cell.length_b   1.000
_cell.length_c   1.000
_cell.angle_alpha   90.00
_cell.angle_beta   90.00
_cell.angle_gamma   90.00
#
_symmetry.space_group_name_H-M   'P 1'
#
loop_
_entity.id
_entity.type
_entity.pdbx_description
1 polymer ?
#
loop_
_entity_poly.entity_id
_entity_poly.type
_entity_poly.pdbx_seq_one_letter_code
_entity_poly.pdbx_strand_id
1 'polypeptide(L)'
;MNNFELFKLKAAGLTNLNILNILDYQKNQDKKLSLRDMAVVSKSKNAVLFMEKYKNLDIKQLKEDFQRFPTLSIFDKEYPIELKHSYNPPVLLFYQGNIGLLRKPKLAVVGARKCSEIGKQSVRKIVSELGNHFAIVSGLARGIDTCAHMEALKNKGKTIAVIGTGLDVYYPKENKALQYYISKNHLVLSEYGPGEQPLKYHFPERNRIISGLCQGVMVVEAKLRSGSLITCERAMEEGRDVFAIPGNILDGKSDGCHHLIQEGAKCITTGFDILSEFS
;
A
#
# COMPACT_ATOMS: atom_id res chain seq x y z
N MET A 1 -4.69 21.22 10.49
CA MET A 1 -3.41 20.54 10.74
C MET A 1 -2.57 20.57 9.47
N ASN A 2 -1.24 20.52 9.51
CA ASN A 2 -0.39 20.44 8.31
C ASN A 2 0.38 19.09 8.27
N ASN A 3 1.11 18.81 7.18
CA ASN A 3 1.79 17.53 6.98
C ASN A 3 2.85 17.22 8.06
N PHE A 4 3.58 18.24 8.53
CA PHE A 4 4.56 18.07 9.60
C PHE A 4 3.89 17.72 10.94
N GLU A 5 2.75 18.33 11.26
CA GLU A 5 1.98 17.98 12.46
C GLU A 5 1.45 16.54 12.41
N LEU A 6 1.02 16.04 11.24
CA LEU A 6 0.64 14.63 11.07
C LEU A 6 1.83 13.69 11.35
N PHE A 7 3.00 14.00 10.80
CA PHE A 7 4.23 13.24 11.05
C PHE A 7 4.61 13.24 12.53
N LYS A 8 4.50 14.41 13.18
CA LYS A 8 4.78 14.58 14.60
C LYS A 8 3.85 13.75 15.49
N LEU A 9 2.56 13.66 15.16
CA LEU A 9 1.62 12.79 15.87
C LEU A 9 1.99 11.31 15.73
N LYS A 10 2.41 10.86 14.53
CA LYS A 10 2.93 9.50 14.31
C LYS A 10 4.20 9.25 15.14
N ALA A 11 5.15 10.18 15.13
CA ALA A 11 6.39 10.10 15.91
C ALA A 11 6.13 10.04 17.42
N ALA A 12 5.06 10.68 17.90
CA ALA A 12 4.61 10.60 19.29
C ALA A 12 3.91 9.26 19.64
N GLY A 13 3.79 8.34 18.69
CA GLY A 13 3.25 6.99 18.88
C GLY A 13 1.75 6.85 18.62
N LEU A 14 1.10 7.84 17.98
CA LEU A 14 -0.28 7.65 17.53
C LEU A 14 -0.32 6.78 16.27
N THR A 15 -1.27 5.84 16.25
CA THR A 15 -1.57 5.06 15.05
C THR A 15 -2.29 5.91 14.00
N ASN A 16 -2.37 5.43 12.76
CA ASN A 16 -3.10 6.12 11.70
C ASN A 16 -4.58 6.37 12.07
N LEU A 17 -5.25 5.37 12.66
CA LEU A 17 -6.64 5.49 13.13
C LEU A 17 -6.79 6.52 14.26
N ASN A 18 -5.81 6.60 15.16
CA ASN A 18 -5.83 7.61 16.23
C ASN A 18 -5.80 9.03 15.64
N ILE A 19 -5.01 9.25 14.58
CA ILE A 19 -4.93 10.54 13.91
C ILE A 19 -6.20 10.82 13.11
N LEU A 20 -6.77 9.83 12.42
CA LEU A 20 -8.06 10.00 11.74
C LEU A 20 -9.18 10.43 12.69
N ASN A 21 -9.25 9.86 13.91
CA ASN A 21 -10.20 10.30 14.93
C ASN A 21 -10.01 11.77 15.31
N ILE A 22 -8.75 12.23 15.44
CA ILE A 22 -8.43 13.64 15.70
C ILE A 22 -8.93 14.52 14.56
N LEU A 23 -8.66 14.11 13.31
CA LEU A 23 -9.03 14.89 12.12
C LEU A 23 -10.54 14.99 11.93
N ASP A 24 -11.28 13.91 12.16
CA ASP A 24 -12.74 13.88 12.07
C ASP A 24 -13.37 14.83 13.10
N TYR A 25 -12.90 14.76 14.35
CA TYR A 25 -13.37 15.67 15.40
C TYR A 25 -13.04 17.15 15.10
N GLN A 26 -11.84 17.44 14.59
CA GLN A 26 -11.47 18.80 14.18
C GLN A 26 -12.38 19.35 13.10
N LYS A 27 -12.73 18.51 12.12
CA LYS A 27 -13.64 18.89 11.02
C LYS A 27 -15.04 19.20 11.54
N ASN A 28 -15.53 18.45 12.53
CA ASN A 28 -16.88 18.64 13.09
C ASN A 28 -17.00 19.83 14.05
N GLN A 29 -15.91 20.25 14.71
CA GLN A 29 -15.92 21.32 15.72
C GLN A 29 -15.38 22.66 15.22
N ASP A 30 -14.84 22.71 13.98
CA ASP A 30 -14.20 23.87 13.36
C ASP A 30 -13.21 24.63 14.28
N LYS A 31 -12.47 23.88 15.11
CA LYS A 31 -11.56 24.44 16.13
C LYS A 31 -10.23 23.70 16.18
N LYS A 32 -9.15 24.45 16.44
CA LYS A 32 -7.85 23.88 16.80
C LYS A 32 -7.93 23.19 18.16
N LEU A 33 -7.44 21.95 18.22
CA LEU A 33 -7.41 21.17 19.45
C LEU A 33 -6.14 21.42 20.25
N SER A 34 -6.28 21.46 21.58
CA SER A 34 -5.12 21.40 22.47
C SER A 34 -4.51 19.99 22.48
N LEU A 35 -3.30 19.85 23.01
CA LEU A 35 -2.67 18.54 23.17
C LEU A 35 -3.51 17.59 24.06
N ARG A 36 -4.18 18.13 25.08
CA ARG A 36 -5.07 17.35 25.95
C ARG A 36 -6.29 16.85 25.19
N ASP A 37 -6.91 17.72 24.39
CA ASP A 37 -8.08 17.34 23.58
C ASP A 37 -7.69 16.28 22.55
N MET A 38 -6.55 16.44 21.88
CA MET A 38 -6.02 15.43 20.95
C MET A 38 -5.79 14.08 21.66
N ALA A 39 -5.25 14.09 22.88
CA ALA A 39 -5.02 12.87 23.64
C ALA A 39 -6.33 12.13 23.96
N VAL A 40 -7.40 12.86 24.30
CA VAL A 40 -8.74 12.32 24.59
C VAL A 40 -9.40 11.80 23.31
N VAL A 41 -9.47 12.64 22.28
CA VAL A 41 -10.20 12.36 21.03
C VAL A 41 -9.56 11.25 20.21
N SER A 42 -8.23 11.12 20.28
CA SER A 42 -7.51 10.12 19.49
C SER A 42 -7.91 8.68 19.82
N LYS A 43 -8.52 8.43 20.99
CA LYS A 43 -8.78 7.08 21.55
C LYS A 43 -7.49 6.25 21.67
N SER A 44 -6.35 6.92 21.92
CA SER A 44 -5.10 6.23 22.22
C SER A 44 -5.25 5.41 23.50
N LYS A 45 -4.75 4.17 23.50
CA LYS A 45 -4.75 3.31 24.70
C LYS A 45 -3.96 3.92 25.85
N ASN A 46 -2.98 4.77 25.56
CA ASN A 46 -2.15 5.41 26.57
C ASN A 46 -1.95 6.91 26.24
N ALA A 47 -2.97 7.70 26.59
CA ALA A 47 -2.99 9.15 26.37
C ALA A 47 -1.83 9.88 27.08
N VAL A 48 -1.46 9.43 28.29
CA VAL A 48 -0.36 10.02 29.07
C VAL A 48 0.97 9.83 28.35
N LEU A 49 1.27 8.59 27.93
CA LEU A 49 2.50 8.28 27.20
C LEU A 49 2.58 9.04 25.86
N PHE A 50 1.47 9.18 25.14
CA PHE A 50 1.42 10.01 23.94
C PHE A 50 1.82 11.46 24.23
N MET A 51 1.20 12.09 25.23
CA MET A 51 1.48 13.49 25.57
C MET A 51 2.92 13.69 26.03
N GLU A 52 3.46 12.75 26.80
CA GLU A 52 4.85 12.76 27.26
C GLU A 52 5.81 12.68 26.07
N LYS A 53 5.63 11.66 25.20
CA LYS A 53 6.43 11.52 23.97
C LYS A 53 6.35 12.78 23.12
N TYR A 54 5.14 13.30 22.87
CA TYR A 54 4.92 14.48 22.03
C TYR A 54 5.69 15.72 22.53
N LYS A 55 5.78 15.91 23.86
CA LYS A 55 6.53 17.03 24.47
C LYS A 55 8.05 16.83 24.42
N ASN A 56 8.49 15.57 24.49
CA ASN A 56 9.90 15.21 24.53
C ASN A 56 10.52 14.96 23.14
N LEU A 57 9.77 15.14 22.04
CA LEU A 57 10.30 15.03 20.69
C LEU A 57 11.35 16.12 20.41
N ASP A 58 12.50 15.71 19.90
CA ASP A 58 13.46 16.63 19.29
C ASP A 58 12.87 17.18 17.97
N ILE A 59 12.30 18.38 18.04
CA ILE A 59 11.65 19.03 16.90
C ILE A 59 12.64 19.33 15.78
N LYS A 60 13.92 19.58 16.09
CA LYS A 60 14.92 19.88 15.08
C LYS A 60 15.22 18.62 14.26
N GLN A 61 15.57 17.53 14.95
CA GLN A 61 15.81 16.24 14.30
C GLN A 61 14.59 15.77 13.50
N LEU A 62 13.39 15.91 14.08
CA LEU A 62 12.15 15.48 13.42
C LEU A 62 11.85 16.27 12.13
N LYS A 63 12.17 17.57 12.10
CA LYS A 63 12.05 18.38 10.88
C LYS A 63 13.06 17.94 9.83
N GLU A 64 14.30 17.67 10.23
CA GLU A 64 15.33 17.16 9.31
C GLU A 64 14.88 15.84 8.69
N ASP A 65 14.35 14.90 9.49
CA ASP A 65 13.84 13.63 9.00
C ASP A 65 12.61 13.80 8.09
N PHE A 66 11.65 14.64 8.46
CA PHE A 66 10.47 14.94 7.65
C PHE A 66 10.84 15.52 6.27
N GLN A 67 11.92 16.31 6.19
CA GLN A 67 12.36 16.96 4.96
C GLN A 67 13.23 16.07 4.05
N ARG A 68 13.66 14.88 4.51
CA ARG A 68 14.51 13.98 3.69
C ARG A 68 13.80 13.48 2.43
N PHE A 69 12.49 13.30 2.49
CA PHE A 69 11.67 12.85 1.38
C PHE A 69 10.40 13.70 1.27
N PRO A 70 9.90 13.96 0.05
CA PRO A 70 8.64 14.65 -0.11
C PRO A 70 7.48 13.80 0.42
N THR A 71 6.40 14.47 0.81
CA THR A 71 5.22 13.84 1.40
C THR A 71 3.94 14.19 0.67
N LEU A 72 2.96 13.30 0.81
CA LEU A 72 1.59 13.43 0.34
C LEU A 72 0.66 13.09 1.51
N SER A 73 -0.23 14.00 1.89
CA SER A 73 -1.18 13.85 2.98
C SER A 73 -2.62 13.78 2.48
N ILE A 74 -3.53 13.35 3.35
CA ILE A 74 -4.98 13.30 3.08
C ILE A 74 -5.61 14.67 2.77
N PHE A 75 -4.88 15.77 3.00
CA PHE A 75 -5.29 17.14 2.69
C PHE A 75 -4.87 17.60 1.30
N ASP A 76 -3.89 16.93 0.69
CA ASP A 76 -3.32 17.33 -0.59
C ASP A 76 -4.26 16.96 -1.75
N LYS A 77 -4.32 17.81 -2.78
CA LYS A 77 -5.21 17.61 -3.93
C LYS A 77 -4.83 16.39 -4.76
N GLU A 78 -3.55 16.03 -4.73
CA GLU A 78 -2.98 14.88 -5.41
C GLU A 78 -3.26 13.56 -4.68
N TYR A 79 -3.85 13.59 -3.48
CA TYR A 79 -4.18 12.39 -2.72
C TYR A 79 -5.30 11.60 -3.42
N PRO A 80 -5.09 10.31 -3.77
CA PRO A 80 -6.06 9.52 -4.52
C PRO A 80 -7.40 9.38 -3.79
N ILE A 81 -8.49 9.66 -4.48
CA ILE A 81 -9.84 9.62 -3.90
C ILE A 81 -10.22 8.19 -3.49
N GLU A 82 -9.79 7.20 -4.27
CA GLU A 82 -10.03 5.77 -4.03
C GLU A 82 -9.35 5.31 -2.75
N LEU A 83 -8.16 5.85 -2.47
CA LEU A 83 -7.44 5.58 -1.23
C LEU A 83 -8.10 6.32 -0.07
N LYS A 84 -8.56 7.56 -0.27
CA LYS A 84 -9.21 8.39 0.76
C LYS A 84 -10.49 7.77 1.30
N HIS A 85 -11.22 7.02 0.46
CA HIS A 85 -12.46 6.33 0.83
C HIS A 85 -12.24 4.90 1.36
N SER A 86 -11.00 4.41 1.44
CA SER A 86 -10.70 3.13 2.11
C SER A 86 -10.98 3.19 3.62
N TYR A 87 -11.06 2.05 4.30
CA TYR A 87 -11.41 2.00 5.73
C TYR A 87 -10.40 2.73 6.65
N ASN A 88 -9.12 2.68 6.28
CA ASN A 88 -8.03 3.25 7.08
C ASN A 88 -7.04 3.96 6.14
N PRO A 89 -7.40 5.12 5.55
CA PRO A 89 -6.58 5.81 4.57
C PRO A 89 -5.31 6.36 5.26
N PRO A 90 -4.10 6.14 4.72
CA PRO A 90 -2.88 6.68 5.32
C PRO A 90 -2.95 8.20 5.38
N VAL A 91 -2.88 8.79 6.57
CA VAL A 91 -2.98 10.26 6.73
C VAL A 91 -1.82 11.00 6.08
N LEU A 92 -0.66 10.33 5.98
CA LEU A 92 0.58 10.84 5.42
C LEU A 92 1.36 9.70 4.76
N LEU A 93 1.85 9.93 3.55
CA LEU A 93 2.75 9.07 2.80
C LEU A 93 4.02 9.84 2.45
N PHE A 94 5.18 9.23 2.65
CA PHE A 94 6.41 9.63 1.99
C PHE A 94 6.45 9.03 0.58
N TYR A 95 7.06 9.73 -0.36
CA TYR A 95 7.24 9.20 -1.71
C TYR A 95 8.61 9.52 -2.31
N GLN A 96 8.98 8.73 -3.32
CA GLN A 96 10.12 9.01 -4.20
C GLN A 96 9.75 8.68 -5.64
N GLY A 97 10.02 9.60 -6.55
CA GLY A 97 9.72 9.46 -7.98
C GLY A 97 8.55 10.33 -8.43
N ASN A 98 7.87 9.92 -9.51
CA ASN A 98 6.85 10.70 -10.18
C ASN A 98 5.45 10.46 -9.57
N ILE A 99 5.00 11.42 -8.76
CA ILE A 99 3.67 11.41 -8.12
C ILE A 99 2.51 11.40 -9.12
N GLY A 100 2.72 11.86 -10.36
CA GLY A 100 1.71 11.86 -11.42
C GLY A 100 1.22 10.47 -11.80
N LEU A 101 1.94 9.40 -11.45
CA LEU A 101 1.48 8.02 -11.64
C LEU A 101 0.20 7.71 -10.86
N LEU A 102 -0.08 8.44 -9.78
CA LEU A 102 -1.30 8.28 -8.99
C LEU A 102 -2.58 8.60 -9.78
N ARG A 103 -2.49 9.38 -10.87
CA ARG A 103 -3.63 9.75 -11.72
C ARG A 103 -3.98 8.68 -12.76
N LYS A 104 -3.14 7.66 -12.93
CA LYS A 104 -3.41 6.58 -13.89
C LYS A 104 -4.45 5.59 -13.33
N PRO A 105 -5.16 4.84 -14.18
CA PRO A 105 -5.79 3.59 -13.77
C PRO A 105 -4.74 2.68 -13.13
N LYS A 106 -5.10 2.01 -12.02
CA LYS A 106 -4.17 1.23 -11.19
C LYS A 106 -4.75 -0.15 -10.90
N LEU A 107 -3.92 -1.17 -11.13
CA LEU A 107 -4.23 -2.56 -10.80
C LEU A 107 -3.22 -3.08 -9.78
N ALA A 108 -3.70 -3.58 -8.65
CA ALA A 108 -2.85 -4.23 -7.67
C ALA A 108 -2.50 -5.64 -8.13
N VAL A 109 -1.25 -6.06 -7.95
CA VAL A 109 -0.83 -7.46 -8.17
C VAL A 109 -0.18 -7.99 -6.92
N VAL A 110 -0.78 -9.04 -6.33
CA VAL A 110 -0.34 -9.65 -5.07
C VAL A 110 -0.23 -11.17 -5.21
N GLY A 111 0.61 -11.80 -4.40
CA GLY A 111 0.74 -13.25 -4.47
C GLY A 111 1.83 -13.85 -3.60
N ALA A 112 2.18 -15.11 -3.86
CA ALA A 112 3.15 -15.84 -3.07
C ALA A 112 4.56 -15.22 -3.10
N ARG A 113 5.17 -15.09 -1.91
CA ARG A 113 6.60 -14.76 -1.78
C ARG A 113 7.52 -15.85 -2.33
N LYS A 114 7.10 -17.12 -2.18
CA LYS A 114 7.73 -18.31 -2.77
C LYS A 114 6.79 -18.84 -3.87
N CYS A 115 6.83 -18.19 -5.02
CA CYS A 115 6.01 -18.55 -6.17
C CYS A 115 6.68 -19.59 -7.06
N SER A 116 5.88 -20.32 -7.84
CA SER A 116 6.36 -21.23 -8.87
C SER A 116 6.75 -20.47 -10.15
N GLU A 117 7.46 -21.14 -11.06
CA GLU A 117 7.73 -20.56 -12.38
C GLU A 117 6.44 -20.40 -13.20
N ILE A 118 5.47 -21.31 -13.03
CA ILE A 118 4.14 -21.18 -13.64
C ILE A 118 3.46 -19.90 -13.14
N GLY A 119 3.44 -19.65 -11.82
CA GLY A 119 2.87 -18.43 -11.26
C GLY A 119 3.52 -17.15 -11.82
N LYS A 120 4.84 -17.14 -12.00
CA LYS A 120 5.53 -16.03 -12.67
C LYS A 120 5.12 -15.91 -14.13
N GLN A 121 5.04 -17.02 -14.88
CA GLN A 121 4.59 -17.00 -16.28
C GLN A 121 3.15 -16.48 -16.40
N SER A 122 2.25 -16.84 -15.48
CA SER A 122 0.89 -16.31 -15.42
C SER A 122 0.88 -14.79 -15.23
N VAL A 123 1.69 -14.26 -14.30
CA VAL A 123 1.87 -12.80 -14.15
C VAL A 123 2.38 -12.17 -15.45
N ARG A 124 3.42 -12.76 -16.06
CA ARG A 124 4.02 -12.22 -17.29
C ARG A 124 3.02 -12.12 -18.43
N LYS A 125 2.27 -13.22 -18.64
CA LYS A 125 1.21 -13.30 -19.65
C LYS A 125 0.17 -12.20 -19.43
N ILE A 126 -0.46 -12.17 -18.25
CA ILE A 126 -1.59 -11.27 -18.01
C ILE A 126 -1.13 -9.81 -18.00
N VAL A 127 -0.02 -9.47 -17.33
CA VAL A 127 0.51 -8.09 -17.31
C VAL A 127 0.88 -7.60 -18.71
N SER A 128 1.34 -8.48 -19.59
CA SER A 128 1.59 -8.14 -21.00
C SER A 128 0.31 -7.91 -21.79
N GLU A 129 -0.70 -8.76 -21.59
CA GLU A 129 -2.02 -8.64 -22.24
C GLU A 129 -2.78 -7.38 -21.83
N LEU A 130 -2.52 -6.81 -20.65
CA LEU A 130 -3.10 -5.52 -20.21
C LEU A 130 -2.65 -4.32 -21.06
N GLY A 131 -1.63 -4.46 -21.91
CA GLY A 131 -1.25 -3.41 -22.87
C GLY A 131 -0.85 -2.08 -22.25
N ASN A 132 -0.31 -2.09 -21.02
CA ASN A 132 0.02 -0.90 -20.22
C ASN A 132 -1.17 0.03 -19.90
N HIS A 133 -2.41 -0.47 -19.97
CA HIS A 133 -3.60 0.29 -19.57
C HIS A 133 -3.54 0.73 -18.10
N PHE A 134 -3.06 -0.17 -17.23
CA PHE A 134 -2.90 0.09 -15.80
C PHE A 134 -1.45 0.39 -15.42
N ALA A 135 -1.27 1.26 -14.42
CA ALA A 135 -0.06 1.24 -13.61
C ALA A 135 -0.12 0.04 -12.64
N ILE A 136 0.88 -0.83 -12.69
CA ILE A 136 0.95 -2.01 -11.83
C ILE A 136 1.40 -1.61 -10.43
N VAL A 137 0.55 -1.82 -9.43
CA VAL A 137 0.84 -1.51 -8.02
C VAL A 137 1.16 -2.80 -7.27
N SER A 138 2.30 -2.84 -6.58
CA SER A 138 2.65 -4.01 -5.78
C SER A 138 3.59 -3.65 -4.63
N GLY A 139 3.94 -4.65 -3.83
CA GLY A 139 4.60 -4.49 -2.54
C GLY A 139 6.10 -4.68 -2.55
N LEU A 140 6.73 -4.84 -3.72
CA LEU A 140 8.17 -5.10 -3.84
C LEU A 140 8.66 -6.31 -3.00
N ALA A 141 7.77 -7.22 -2.59
CA ALA A 141 8.15 -8.45 -1.92
C ALA A 141 8.83 -9.42 -2.91
N ARG A 142 9.44 -10.49 -2.40
CA ARG A 142 9.90 -11.59 -3.25
C ARG A 142 8.74 -12.20 -4.03
N GLY A 143 9.05 -12.89 -5.12
CA GLY A 143 8.09 -13.72 -5.84
C GLY A 143 7.18 -12.92 -6.76
N ILE A 144 5.86 -13.04 -6.57
CA ILE A 144 4.85 -12.43 -7.45
C ILE A 144 5.01 -10.91 -7.54
N ASP A 145 5.20 -10.21 -6.42
CA ASP A 145 5.40 -8.76 -6.40
C ASP A 145 6.60 -8.32 -7.28
N THR A 146 7.79 -8.92 -7.07
CA THR A 146 8.95 -8.68 -7.93
C THR A 146 8.63 -8.96 -9.40
N CYS A 147 7.95 -10.07 -9.70
CA CYS A 147 7.61 -10.44 -11.07
C CYS A 147 6.69 -9.40 -11.73
N ALA A 148 5.69 -8.91 -11.01
CA ALA A 148 4.75 -7.91 -11.49
C ALA A 148 5.44 -6.58 -11.84
N HIS A 149 6.31 -6.11 -10.95
CA HIS A 149 7.13 -4.92 -11.22
C HIS A 149 8.03 -5.13 -12.44
N MET A 150 8.78 -6.22 -12.47
CA MET A 150 9.72 -6.51 -13.56
C MET A 150 9.01 -6.61 -14.91
N GLU A 151 7.82 -7.22 -14.96
CA GLU A 151 7.07 -7.32 -16.20
C GLU A 151 6.52 -5.98 -16.66
N ALA A 152 5.95 -5.18 -15.75
CA ALA A 152 5.51 -3.83 -16.07
C ALA A 152 6.65 -2.99 -16.67
N LEU A 153 7.87 -3.13 -16.13
CA LEU A 153 9.07 -2.45 -16.64
C LEU A 153 9.48 -2.96 -18.02
N LYS A 154 9.52 -4.28 -18.24
CA LYS A 154 9.84 -4.89 -19.54
C LYS A 154 8.91 -4.44 -20.65
N ASN A 155 7.62 -4.31 -20.33
CA ASN A 155 6.58 -3.87 -21.25
C ASN A 155 6.58 -2.34 -21.46
N LYS A 156 7.55 -1.61 -20.89
CA LYS A 156 7.63 -0.14 -20.91
C LYS A 156 6.41 0.53 -20.27
N GLY A 157 5.70 -0.19 -19.40
CA GLY A 157 4.57 0.28 -18.63
C GLY A 157 4.97 1.14 -17.44
N LYS A 158 4.00 1.40 -16.55
CA LYS A 158 4.25 2.13 -15.29
C LYS A 158 3.99 1.20 -14.11
N THR A 159 4.74 1.42 -13.04
CA THR A 159 4.58 0.64 -11.81
C THR A 159 4.71 1.53 -10.57
N ILE A 160 4.05 1.15 -9.48
CA ILE A 160 4.10 1.85 -8.20
C ILE A 160 4.43 0.81 -7.13
N ALA A 161 5.53 1.00 -6.41
CA ALA A 161 5.87 0.18 -5.26
C ALA A 161 5.35 0.84 -3.99
N VAL A 162 4.58 0.12 -3.18
CA VAL A 162 4.26 0.54 -1.81
C VAL A 162 5.12 -0.28 -0.88
N ILE A 163 5.92 0.28 0.02
CA ILE A 163 6.88 -0.46 0.87
C ILE A 163 6.56 -0.40 2.36
N GLY A 164 7.08 -1.37 3.12
CA GLY A 164 6.88 -1.53 4.56
C GLY A 164 8.04 -0.99 5.42
N THR A 165 8.82 -0.05 4.87
CA THR A 165 10.07 0.48 5.45
C THR A 165 10.23 1.95 5.09
N GLY A 166 11.18 2.65 5.71
CA GLY A 166 11.63 3.95 5.20
C GLY A 166 12.09 3.85 3.73
N LEU A 167 11.97 4.95 2.98
CA LEU A 167 12.36 5.00 1.56
C LEU A 167 13.86 4.75 1.32
N ASP A 168 14.68 4.99 2.35
CA ASP A 168 16.12 4.73 2.42
C ASP A 168 16.48 3.30 2.90
N VAL A 169 15.48 2.48 3.23
CA VAL A 169 15.65 1.09 3.68
C VAL A 169 15.15 0.12 2.60
N TYR A 170 15.90 -0.96 2.38
CA TYR A 170 15.65 -1.92 1.30
C TYR A 170 15.27 -3.29 1.87
N TYR A 171 14.03 -3.72 1.64
CA TYR A 171 13.55 -5.03 2.06
C TYR A 171 12.62 -5.65 0.99
N PRO A 172 12.91 -6.87 0.50
CA PRO A 172 14.12 -7.67 0.77
C PRO A 172 15.38 -7.04 0.16
N LYS A 173 16.56 -7.31 0.75
CA LYS A 173 17.84 -6.73 0.30
C LYS A 173 18.14 -6.99 -1.18
N GLU A 174 17.75 -8.14 -1.71
CA GLU A 174 17.92 -8.51 -3.13
C GLU A 174 17.14 -7.61 -4.09
N ASN A 175 16.04 -6.99 -3.65
CA ASN A 175 15.27 -6.05 -4.46
C ASN A 175 15.80 -4.61 -4.37
N LYS A 176 16.96 -4.36 -3.75
CA LYS A 176 17.55 -3.00 -3.62
C LYS A 176 17.68 -2.31 -4.97
N ALA A 177 18.21 -3.00 -5.98
CA ALA A 177 18.39 -2.44 -7.32
C ALA A 177 17.04 -2.10 -7.97
N LEU A 178 16.02 -2.95 -7.78
CA LEU A 178 14.68 -2.72 -8.30
C LEU A 178 13.99 -1.53 -7.59
N GLN A 179 14.07 -1.44 -6.26
CA GLN A 179 13.54 -0.29 -5.50
C GLN A 179 14.15 1.02 -5.99
N TYR A 180 15.48 1.04 -6.14
CA TYR A 180 16.21 2.20 -6.62
C TYR A 180 15.80 2.59 -8.05
N TYR A 181 15.65 1.61 -8.94
CA TYR A 181 15.20 1.88 -10.30
C TYR A 181 13.77 2.46 -10.33
N ILE A 182 12.85 1.88 -9.56
CA ILE A 182 11.46 2.36 -9.46
C ILE A 182 11.43 3.76 -8.86
N SER A 183 12.25 4.05 -7.84
CA SER A 183 12.25 5.38 -7.21
C SER A 183 12.78 6.50 -8.11
N LYS A 184 13.60 6.16 -9.11
CA LYS A 184 14.12 7.11 -10.10
C LYS A 184 13.23 7.28 -11.32
N ASN A 185 12.60 6.21 -11.79
CA ASN A 185 11.88 6.20 -13.08
C ASN A 185 10.35 6.08 -12.94
N HIS A 186 9.87 5.72 -11.75
CA HIS A 186 8.47 5.42 -11.44
C HIS A 186 8.08 6.04 -10.10
N LEU A 187 7.40 5.31 -9.21
CA LEU A 187 6.96 5.82 -7.91
C LEU A 187 7.13 4.76 -6.82
N VAL A 188 7.73 5.16 -5.71
CA VAL A 188 7.76 4.39 -4.46
C VAL A 188 7.02 5.19 -3.39
N LEU A 189 6.13 4.53 -2.66
CA LEU A 189 5.34 5.08 -1.56
C LEU A 189 5.67 4.35 -0.27
N SER A 190 5.71 5.08 0.84
CA SER A 190 5.84 4.51 2.18
C SER A 190 5.05 5.32 3.19
N GLU A 191 4.47 4.66 4.19
CA GLU A 191 3.89 5.33 5.35
C GLU A 191 4.92 5.55 6.48
N TYR A 192 6.12 5.00 6.31
CA TYR A 192 7.19 4.98 7.30
C TYR A 192 8.26 6.01 6.95
N GLY A 193 8.75 6.72 7.97
CA GLY A 193 9.77 7.75 7.86
C GLY A 193 11.18 7.19 7.61
N PRO A 194 12.18 8.08 7.48
CA PRO A 194 13.56 7.68 7.23
C PRO A 194 14.11 6.69 8.26
N GLY A 195 14.84 5.68 7.80
CA GLY A 195 15.50 4.68 8.63
C GLY A 195 14.59 3.60 9.23
N GLU A 196 13.27 3.71 9.08
CA GLU A 196 12.32 2.75 9.66
C GLU A 196 12.51 1.34 9.08
N GLN A 197 12.76 0.37 9.97
CA GLN A 197 13.08 -1.01 9.63
C GLN A 197 11.82 -1.84 9.31
N PRO A 198 11.95 -2.96 8.58
CA PRO A 198 10.82 -3.82 8.24
C PRO A 198 10.31 -4.59 9.47
N LEU A 199 9.24 -4.09 10.10
CA LEU A 199 8.55 -4.78 11.19
C LEU A 199 7.42 -5.65 10.66
N LYS A 200 7.12 -6.77 11.34
CA LYS A 200 6.11 -7.74 10.86
C LYS A 200 4.73 -7.10 10.62
N TYR A 201 4.34 -6.15 11.47
CA TYR A 201 3.05 -5.46 11.35
C TYR A 201 3.02 -4.42 10.22
N HIS A 202 4.18 -4.00 9.70
CA HIS A 202 4.23 -3.06 8.58
C HIS A 202 3.66 -3.65 7.29
N PHE A 203 3.77 -4.97 7.07
CA PHE A 203 3.33 -5.58 5.81
C PHE A 203 1.80 -5.61 5.67
N PRO A 204 1.02 -6.04 6.69
CA PRO A 204 -0.43 -5.88 6.66
C PRO A 204 -0.88 -4.42 6.53
N GLU A 205 -0.22 -3.48 7.22
CA GLU A 205 -0.53 -2.05 7.13
C GLU A 205 -0.20 -1.46 5.76
N ARG A 206 0.86 -1.93 5.12
CA ARG A 206 1.22 -1.55 3.76
C ARG A 206 0.19 -2.08 2.77
N ASN A 207 -0.27 -3.32 2.93
CA ASN A 207 -1.13 -3.98 1.96
C ASN A 207 -2.50 -3.28 1.78
N ARG A 208 -3.05 -2.64 2.83
CA ARG A 208 -4.26 -1.81 2.70
C ARG A 208 -4.06 -0.61 1.75
N ILE A 209 -2.84 -0.10 1.62
CA ILE A 209 -2.52 0.98 0.68
C ILE A 209 -2.46 0.43 -0.74
N ILE A 210 -1.93 -0.79 -0.93
CA ILE A 210 -1.88 -1.44 -2.26
C ILE A 210 -3.29 -1.63 -2.82
N SER A 211 -4.18 -2.30 -2.06
CA SER A 211 -5.57 -2.47 -2.48
C SER A 211 -6.29 -1.13 -2.54
N GLY A 212 -6.08 -0.28 -1.53
CA GLY A 212 -6.68 1.05 -1.41
C GLY A 212 -6.45 1.97 -2.60
N LEU A 213 -5.27 1.89 -3.22
CA LEU A 213 -4.90 2.66 -4.39
C LEU A 213 -5.57 2.16 -5.68
N CYS A 214 -6.04 0.93 -5.75
CA CYS A 214 -6.35 0.28 -7.03
C CYS A 214 -7.85 0.08 -7.23
N GLN A 215 -8.25 0.04 -8.50
CA GLN A 215 -9.65 -0.25 -8.89
C GLN A 215 -9.95 -1.74 -8.71
N GLY A 216 -8.94 -2.60 -8.90
CA GLY A 216 -9.03 -4.01 -8.60
C GLY A 216 -7.70 -4.62 -8.18
N VAL A 217 -7.77 -5.86 -7.71
CA VAL A 217 -6.64 -6.65 -7.19
C VAL A 217 -6.55 -7.97 -7.93
N MET A 218 -5.46 -8.17 -8.67
CA MET A 218 -5.10 -9.47 -9.24
C MET A 218 -4.28 -10.28 -8.24
N VAL A 219 -4.73 -11.50 -7.95
CA VAL A 219 -4.05 -12.44 -7.07
C VAL A 219 -3.53 -13.65 -7.84
N VAL A 220 -2.26 -14.00 -7.58
CA VAL A 220 -1.58 -15.13 -8.20
C VAL A 220 -0.92 -15.97 -7.11
N GLU A 221 -1.21 -17.27 -7.08
CA GLU A 221 -0.72 -18.20 -6.04
C GLU A 221 -0.87 -17.64 -4.61
N ALA A 222 -2.08 -17.71 -4.07
CA ALA A 222 -2.33 -17.47 -2.65
C ALA A 222 -2.61 -18.78 -1.93
N LYS A 223 -1.95 -19.00 -0.79
CA LYS A 223 -2.31 -20.07 0.14
C LYS A 223 -3.46 -19.62 1.04
N LEU A 224 -4.19 -20.58 1.61
CA LEU A 224 -5.06 -20.31 2.76
C LEU A 224 -4.26 -19.65 3.89
N ARG A 225 -4.87 -18.66 4.56
CA ARG A 225 -4.25 -17.87 5.64
C ARG A 225 -2.98 -17.12 5.23
N SER A 226 -2.82 -16.78 3.94
CA SER A 226 -1.70 -15.97 3.45
C SER A 226 -2.00 -14.46 3.53
N GLY A 227 -0.95 -13.64 3.62
CA GLY A 227 -1.12 -12.19 3.59
C GLY A 227 -1.75 -11.66 2.30
N SER A 228 -1.55 -12.35 1.18
CA SER A 228 -2.16 -12.01 -0.12
C SER A 228 -3.66 -12.29 -0.09
N LEU A 229 -4.09 -13.41 0.51
CA LEU A 229 -5.51 -13.72 0.70
C LEU A 229 -6.20 -12.64 1.55
N ILE A 230 -5.63 -12.28 2.71
CA ILE A 230 -6.16 -11.23 3.58
C ILE A 230 -6.27 -9.87 2.85
N THR A 231 -5.35 -9.60 1.92
CA THR A 231 -5.39 -8.37 1.12
C THR A 231 -6.57 -8.39 0.14
N CYS A 232 -6.90 -9.55 -0.42
CA CYS A 232 -8.01 -9.71 -1.36
C CYS A 232 -9.36 -9.71 -0.64
N GLU A 233 -9.48 -10.41 0.49
CA GLU A 233 -10.70 -10.40 1.31
C GLU A 233 -11.08 -8.96 1.70
N ARG A 234 -10.10 -8.17 2.19
CA ARG A 234 -10.30 -6.75 2.48
C ARG A 234 -10.65 -5.92 1.24
N ALA A 235 -10.09 -6.25 0.08
CA ALA A 235 -10.43 -5.55 -1.15
C ALA A 235 -11.90 -5.80 -1.53
N MET A 236 -12.39 -7.04 -1.38
CA MET A 236 -13.81 -7.37 -1.58
C MET A 236 -14.71 -6.65 -0.58
N GLU A 237 -14.33 -6.60 0.70
CA GLU A 237 -15.05 -5.85 1.74
C GLU A 237 -15.14 -4.34 1.44
N GLU A 238 -14.11 -3.77 0.80
CA GLU A 238 -14.08 -2.39 0.32
C GLU A 238 -14.79 -2.17 -1.03
N GLY A 239 -15.43 -3.20 -1.59
CA GLY A 239 -16.14 -3.13 -2.87
C GLY A 239 -15.22 -3.01 -4.08
N ARG A 240 -13.99 -3.52 -3.99
CA ARG A 240 -13.02 -3.56 -5.11
C ARG A 240 -13.08 -4.92 -5.81
N ASP A 241 -12.90 -4.91 -7.12
CA ASP A 241 -12.85 -6.15 -7.89
C ASP A 241 -11.62 -6.98 -7.53
N VAL A 242 -11.83 -8.28 -7.31
CA VAL A 242 -10.75 -9.23 -7.11
C VAL A 242 -10.73 -10.23 -8.25
N PHE A 243 -9.56 -10.33 -8.87
CA PHE A 243 -9.30 -11.22 -10.00
C PHE A 243 -8.33 -12.32 -9.57
N ALA A 244 -8.78 -13.56 -9.57
CA ALA A 244 -7.99 -14.69 -9.13
C ALA A 244 -7.55 -15.56 -10.31
N ILE A 245 -6.23 -15.77 -10.44
CA ILE A 245 -5.69 -16.74 -11.39
C ILE A 245 -5.82 -18.14 -10.77
N PRO A 246 -6.53 -19.09 -11.42
CA PRO A 246 -6.61 -20.45 -10.93
C PRO A 246 -5.27 -21.18 -11.10
N GLY A 247 -5.05 -22.23 -10.32
CA GLY A 247 -3.87 -23.08 -10.43
C GLY A 247 -4.15 -24.54 -10.14
N ASN A 248 -3.07 -25.33 -10.05
CA ASN A 248 -3.13 -26.75 -9.73
C ASN A 248 -3.74 -26.95 -8.34
N ILE A 249 -4.73 -27.84 -8.23
CA ILE A 249 -5.43 -28.16 -6.97
C ILE A 249 -4.65 -29.11 -6.05
N LEU A 250 -3.55 -29.70 -6.53
CA LEU A 250 -2.77 -30.71 -5.79
C LEU A 250 -1.58 -30.12 -5.02
N ASP A 251 -1.07 -28.95 -5.42
CA ASP A 251 0.19 -28.41 -4.88
C ASP A 251 0.00 -27.41 -3.72
N GLY A 252 -1.25 -27.09 -3.40
CA GLY A 252 -1.62 -26.20 -2.29
C GLY A 252 -1.22 -24.74 -2.48
N LYS A 253 -0.72 -24.33 -3.65
CA LYS A 253 -0.25 -22.94 -3.88
C LYS A 253 -1.36 -21.97 -4.22
N SER A 254 -2.45 -22.49 -4.78
CA SER A 254 -3.58 -21.69 -5.29
C SER A 254 -4.87 -21.88 -4.50
N ASP A 255 -4.84 -22.60 -3.37
CA ASP A 255 -6.03 -22.86 -2.54
C ASP A 255 -6.74 -21.57 -2.13
N GLY A 256 -6.00 -20.51 -1.83
CA GLY A 256 -6.54 -19.19 -1.55
C GLY A 256 -7.14 -18.51 -2.78
N CYS A 257 -6.56 -18.71 -3.98
CA CYS A 257 -7.18 -18.24 -5.22
C CYS A 257 -8.50 -18.97 -5.49
N HIS A 258 -8.52 -20.30 -5.31
CA HIS A 258 -9.74 -21.11 -5.48
C HIS A 258 -10.81 -20.71 -4.47
N HIS A 259 -10.43 -20.49 -3.22
CA HIS A 259 -11.34 -19.98 -2.19
C HIS A 259 -11.92 -18.62 -2.58
N LEU A 260 -11.09 -17.66 -3.00
CA LEU A 260 -11.58 -16.34 -3.44
C LEU A 260 -12.58 -16.47 -4.60
N ILE A 261 -12.33 -17.37 -5.56
CA ILE A 261 -13.26 -17.62 -6.67
C ILE A 261 -14.60 -18.16 -6.15
N GLN A 262 -14.58 -19.05 -5.15
CA GLN A 262 -15.79 -19.57 -4.51
C GLN A 262 -16.56 -18.47 -3.76
N GLU A 263 -15.86 -17.50 -3.17
CA GLU A 263 -16.45 -16.34 -2.49
C GLU A 263 -16.90 -15.22 -3.45
N GLY A 264 -16.76 -15.42 -4.76
CA GLY A 264 -17.27 -14.50 -5.79
C GLY A 264 -16.21 -13.62 -6.45
N ALA A 265 -14.92 -13.82 -6.20
CA ALA A 265 -13.87 -13.21 -7.01
C ALA A 265 -13.92 -13.73 -8.45
N LYS A 266 -13.60 -12.87 -9.42
CA LYS A 266 -13.61 -13.25 -10.83
C LYS A 266 -12.44 -14.18 -11.15
N CYS A 267 -12.75 -15.39 -11.62
CA CYS A 267 -11.74 -16.29 -12.18
C CYS A 267 -11.24 -15.72 -13.51
N ILE A 268 -9.93 -15.52 -13.64
CA ILE A 268 -9.32 -14.95 -14.85
C ILE A 268 -8.24 -15.85 -15.44
N THR A 269 -8.11 -15.81 -16.76
CA THR A 269 -7.06 -16.54 -17.50
C THR A 269 -6.33 -15.64 -18.50
N THR A 270 -6.88 -14.46 -18.79
CA THR A 270 -6.32 -13.48 -19.71
C THR A 270 -6.40 -12.05 -19.16
N GLY A 271 -5.59 -11.14 -19.70
CA GLY A 271 -5.70 -9.71 -19.42
C GLY A 271 -7.02 -9.10 -19.90
N PHE A 272 -7.66 -9.68 -20.90
CA PHE A 272 -8.96 -9.24 -21.39
C PHE A 272 -10.08 -9.43 -20.35
N ASP A 273 -9.99 -10.49 -19.54
CA ASP A 273 -10.94 -10.74 -18.44
C ASP A 273 -10.93 -9.61 -17.39
N ILE A 274 -9.81 -8.90 -17.25
CA ILE A 274 -9.69 -7.72 -16.38
C ILE A 274 -10.19 -6.47 -17.11
N LEU A 275 -9.73 -6.26 -18.35
CA LEU A 275 -10.06 -5.05 -19.13
C LEU A 275 -11.57 -4.90 -19.34
N SER A 276 -12.28 -6.01 -19.55
CA SER A 276 -13.73 -6.05 -19.74
C SER A 276 -14.54 -5.50 -18.56
N GLU A 277 -13.99 -5.46 -17.34
CA GLU A 277 -14.69 -4.89 -16.16
C GLU A 277 -14.54 -3.37 -16.05
N PHE A 278 -13.57 -2.78 -16.74
CA PHE A 278 -13.28 -1.34 -16.68
C PHE A 278 -13.50 -0.62 -18.01
N SER A 279 -14.18 -1.29 -18.95
CA SER A 279 -14.52 -0.78 -20.28
C SER A 279 -15.91 -0.14 -20.33
#